data_AF-A0A329R6N4-F1
#
_entry.id   AF-A0A329R6N4-F1
#
_cell.length_a   1.000
_cell.length_b   1.000
_cell.length_c   1.000
_cell.angle_alpha   90.00
_cell.angle_beta   90.00
_cell.angle_gamma   90.00
#
_symmetry.space_group_name_H-M   'P 1'
#
loop_
_entity.id
_entity.type
_entity.pdbx_description
1 polymer ?
#
loop_
_entity_poly.entity_id
_entity_poly.type
_entity_poly.pdbx_seq_one_letter_code
_entity_poly.pdbx_strand_id
1 'polypeptide(L)'
;MIYDTISGLYLPVFNVMTTGKTTDVYDHLLHFVFIATKRKLKPAHVTCDFEYAMIKAIKNQFPETRIIGCLFHFKQAIRQKMLKLHISEVEVSLAMR
;
A
#
# COMPACT_ATOMS: atom_id res chain seq x y z
N MET A 1 -0.08 -9.88 -0.95
CA MET A 1 -0.51 -10.68 -2.11
C MET A 1 0.38 -11.91 -2.20
N ILE A 2 -0.11 -13.00 -2.80
CA ILE A 2 0.67 -14.18 -3.13
C ILE A 2 0.65 -14.36 -4.64
N TYR A 3 1.79 -14.73 -5.24
CA TYR A 3 1.83 -15.05 -6.65
C TYR A 3 1.32 -16.47 -6.86
N ASP A 4 0.24 -16.63 -7.61
CA ASP A 4 -0.28 -17.91 -8.05
C ASP A 4 0.33 -18.26 -9.41
N THR A 5 1.11 -19.34 -9.45
CA THR A 5 1.83 -19.76 -10.65
C THR A 5 0.90 -20.35 -11.70
N ILE A 6 -0.28 -20.84 -11.32
CA ILE A 6 -1.24 -21.45 -12.24
C ILE A 6 -1.94 -20.36 -13.07
N SER A 7 -2.46 -19.32 -12.40
CA SER A 7 -3.09 -18.19 -13.10
C SER A 7 -2.08 -17.16 -13.62
N GLY A 8 -0.86 -17.15 -13.08
CA GLY A 8 0.15 -16.12 -13.36
C GLY A 8 -0.19 -14.77 -12.73
N LEU A 9 -1.04 -14.74 -11.70
CA LEU A 9 -1.56 -13.51 -11.08
C LEU A 9 -1.13 -13.37 -9.61
N TYR A 10 -1.09 -12.13 -9.13
CA TYR A 10 -0.96 -11.83 -7.70
C TYR A 10 -2.34 -11.78 -7.04
N LEU A 11 -2.61 -12.70 -6.12
CA LEU A 11 -3.89 -12.80 -5.41
C LEU A 11 -3.84 -12.07 -4.05
N PRO A 12 -4.90 -11.35 -3.66
CA PRO A 12 -5.02 -10.81 -2.31
C PRO A 12 -5.14 -11.94 -1.29
N VAL A 13 -4.41 -11.83 -0.18
CA VAL A 13 -4.44 -12.83 0.90
C VAL A 13 -5.48 -12.44 1.97
N PHE A 14 -5.62 -11.13 2.21
CA PHE A 14 -6.61 -10.57 3.12
C PHE A 14 -7.38 -9.49 2.38
N ASN A 15 -8.71 -9.50 2.52
CA ASN A 15 -9.59 -8.41 2.11
C ASN A 15 -10.24 -7.87 3.38
N VAL A 16 -10.07 -6.58 3.64
CA VAL A 16 -10.58 -5.93 4.85
C VAL A 16 -11.32 -4.67 4.46
N MET A 17 -12.54 -4.52 4.98
CA MET A 17 -13.32 -3.30 4.87
C MET A 17 -13.24 -2.55 6.20
N THR A 18 -12.97 -1.26 6.16
CA THR A 18 -12.90 -0.40 7.34
C THR A 18 -13.94 0.71 7.25
N THR A 19 -14.44 1.16 8.39
CA THR A 19 -15.38 2.30 8.49
C THR A 19 -14.65 3.65 8.63
N GLY A 20 -13.32 3.61 8.71
CA GLY A 20 -12.49 4.79 8.91
C GLY A 20 -11.05 4.58 8.45
N LYS A 21 -10.28 5.67 8.54
CA LYS A 21 -8.89 5.79 8.08
C LYS A 21 -7.97 6.34 9.16
N THR A 22 -8.24 6.00 10.42
CA THR A 22 -7.44 6.44 11.57
C THR A 22 -6.35 5.42 11.89
N THR A 23 -5.33 5.85 12.63
CA THR A 23 -4.23 4.96 13.03
C THR A 23 -4.78 3.76 13.82
N ASP A 24 -5.68 3.99 14.76
CA ASP A 24 -6.24 2.94 15.62
C ASP A 24 -6.99 1.86 14.82
N VAL A 25 -7.71 2.26 13.77
CA VAL A 25 -8.41 1.32 12.87
C VAL A 25 -7.39 0.44 12.13
N TYR A 26 -6.29 1.03 11.65
CA TYR A 26 -5.24 0.26 10.98
C TYR A 26 -4.39 -0.57 11.93
N ASP A 27 -4.15 -0.11 13.16
CA ASP A 27 -3.47 -0.89 14.20
C ASP A 27 -4.24 -2.17 14.47
N HIS A 28 -5.56 -2.09 14.66
CA HIS A 28 -6.40 -3.27 14.82
C HIS A 28 -6.37 -4.19 13.60
N LEU A 29 -6.45 -3.63 12.38
CA LEU A 29 -6.38 -4.41 11.14
C LEU A 29 -5.07 -5.21 11.05
N LEU A 30 -3.94 -4.54 11.22
CA LEU A 30 -2.62 -5.15 11.13
C LEU A 30 -2.39 -6.15 12.26
N HIS A 31 -2.96 -5.88 13.44
CA HIS A 31 -2.96 -6.83 14.55
C HIS A 31 -3.69 -8.13 14.19
N PHE A 32 -4.88 -8.06 13.58
CA PHE A 32 -5.60 -9.25 13.13
C PHE A 32 -4.80 -10.06 12.10
N VAL A 33 -4.13 -9.39 11.16
CA VAL A 33 -3.23 -10.04 10.20
C VAL A 33 -2.06 -10.73 10.91
N PHE A 34 -1.46 -10.08 11.91
CA PHE A 34 -0.38 -10.66 12.71
C PHE A 34 -0.84 -11.92 13.48
N ILE A 35 -2.04 -11.89 14.07
CA ILE A 35 -2.62 -13.06 14.75
C ILE A 35 -2.95 -14.18 13.75
N ALA A 36 -3.58 -13.86 12.62
CA ALA A 36 -3.95 -14.83 11.59
C ALA A 36 -2.73 -15.58 11.02
N THR A 37 -1.57 -14.91 10.96
CA THR A 37 -0.29 -15.50 10.54
C THR A 37 0.43 -16.25 11.67
N LYS A 38 -0.28 -16.60 12.75
CA LYS A 38 0.26 -17.25 13.96
C LYS A 38 1.44 -16.48 14.55
N ARG A 39 1.42 -15.15 14.43
CA ARG A 39 2.47 -14.23 14.93
C ARG A 39 3.84 -14.44 14.27
N LYS A 40 3.88 -15.05 13.09
CA LYS A 40 5.13 -15.33 12.36
C LYS A 40 5.46 -14.31 11.28
N LEU A 41 4.52 -13.41 10.95
CA LEU A 41 4.75 -12.39 9.94
C LEU A 41 5.78 -11.37 10.43
N LYS A 42 6.94 -11.35 9.77
CA LYS A 42 8.04 -10.40 10.00
C LYS A 42 8.47 -9.81 8.65
N PRO A 43 7.75 -8.81 8.14
CA PRO A 43 8.05 -8.27 6.82
C PRO A 43 9.36 -7.47 6.88
N ALA A 44 10.29 -7.74 5.96
CA ALA A 44 11.45 -6.88 5.77
C ALA A 44 11.05 -5.53 5.18
N HIS A 45 10.05 -5.55 4.28
CA HIS A 45 9.53 -4.37 3.60
C HIS A 45 8.00 -4.41 3.60
N VAL A 46 7.38 -3.24 3.74
CA VAL A 46 5.95 -3.05 3.50
C VAL A 46 5.79 -1.93 2.49
N THR A 47 5.06 -2.19 1.41
CA THR A 47 4.66 -1.16 0.45
C THR A 47 3.23 -0.74 0.75
N CYS A 48 3.01 0.55 1.00
CA CYS A 48 1.69 1.12 1.24
C CYS A 48 1.55 2.46 0.50
N ASP A 49 0.34 3.01 0.47
CA ASP A 49 0.15 4.39 0.04
C ASP A 49 0.80 5.39 1.04
N PHE A 50 0.64 6.68 0.77
CA PHE A 50 1.27 7.75 1.56
C PHE A 50 0.39 8.22 2.72
N GLU A 51 -0.56 7.40 3.18
CA GLU A 51 -1.44 7.79 4.28
C GLU A 51 -0.70 7.68 5.62
N TYR A 52 -0.59 8.81 6.33
CA TYR A 52 0.18 8.90 7.57
C TYR A 52 -0.31 7.93 8.65
N ALA A 53 -1.63 7.75 8.77
CA ALA A 53 -2.24 6.82 9.71
C ALA A 53 -1.81 5.37 9.47
N MET A 54 -1.79 4.93 8.20
CA MET A 54 -1.33 3.61 7.80
C MET A 54 0.17 3.43 8.08
N ILE A 55 0.99 4.42 7.71
CA ILE A 55 2.45 4.41 7.96
C ILE A 55 2.74 4.26 9.45
N LYS A 56 2.04 5.02 10.29
CA LYS A 56 2.18 4.94 11.74
C LYS A 56 1.77 3.57 12.26
N ALA A 57 0.64 3.03 11.82
CA ALA A 57 0.17 1.72 12.25
C ALA A 57 1.12 0.58 11.85
N ILE A 58 1.68 0.64 10.64
CA ILE A 58 2.70 -0.32 10.18
C ILE A 58 3.93 -0.26 11.10
N LYS A 59 4.37 0.94 11.48
CA LYS A 59 5.51 1.10 12.42
C LYS A 59 5.20 0.64 13.83
N ASN A 60 3.99 0.83 14.31
CA ASN A 60 3.56 0.30 15.61
C ASN A 60 3.59 -1.24 15.60
N GLN A 61 3.01 -1.86 14.58
CA GLN A 61 2.85 -3.32 14.52
C GLN A 61 4.13 -4.06 14.07
N PHE A 62 4.96 -3.44 13.23
CA PHE A 62 6.21 -3.98 12.68
C PHE A 62 7.34 -2.94 12.70
N PRO A 63 7.92 -2.62 13.88
CA PRO A 63 8.89 -1.52 14.03
C PRO A 63 10.10 -1.60 13.09
N GLU A 64 10.63 -2.81 12.92
CA GLU A 64 11.82 -3.13 12.11
C GLU A 64 11.55 -3.10 10.60
N THR A 65 10.29 -3.04 10.16
CA THR A 65 10.00 -3.10 8.73
C THR A 65 10.41 -1.81 8.03
N ARG A 66 10.97 -1.91 6.82
CA ARG A 66 11.20 -0.74 5.97
C ARG A 66 9.94 -0.44 5.17
N ILE A 67 9.41 0.77 5.35
CA ILE A 67 8.26 1.23 4.58
C ILE A 67 8.73 1.77 3.23
N ILE A 68 8.07 1.34 2.16
CA ILE A 68 8.29 1.79 0.79
C ILE A 68 7.00 2.44 0.29
N GLY A 69 7.09 3.63 -0.28
CA GLY A 69 5.93 4.29 -0.88
C GLY A 69 5.46 3.54 -2.14
N CYS A 70 4.15 3.42 -2.32
CA CYS A 70 3.58 2.77 -3.48
C CYS A 70 3.81 3.59 -4.76
N LEU A 71 4.64 3.06 -5.66
CA LEU A 71 4.94 3.70 -6.94
C LEU A 71 3.69 3.95 -7.80
N PHE A 72 2.73 3.01 -7.78
CA PHE A 72 1.49 3.16 -8.54
C PHE A 72 0.68 4.37 -8.06
N HIS A 73 0.42 4.49 -6.76
CA HIS A 73 -0.29 5.64 -6.20
C HIS A 73 0.49 6.95 -6.39
N PHE A 74 1.83 6.90 -6.30
CA PHE A 74 2.67 8.07 -6.57
C PHE A 74 2.54 8.55 -8.03
N LYS A 75 2.71 7.65 -9.00
CA LYS A 75 2.52 7.96 -10.43
C LYS A 75 1.09 8.44 -10.71
N GLN A 76 0.09 7.83 -10.10
CA GLN A 76 -1.29 8.25 -10.22
C GLN A 76 -1.49 9.70 -9.72
N ALA A 77 -0.95 10.04 -8.55
CA ALA A 77 -1.03 11.39 -7.99
C ALA A 77 -0.33 12.43 -8.88
N ILE A 78 0.87 12.12 -9.38
CA ILE A 78 1.61 12.98 -10.31
C ILE A 78 0.80 13.18 -11.59
N ARG A 79 0.31 12.09 -12.22
CA ARG A 79 -0.49 12.15 -13.43
C ARG A 79 -1.69 13.09 -13.26
N GLN A 80 -2.44 12.94 -12.16
CA GLN A 80 -3.58 13.80 -11.86
C GLN A 80 -3.17 15.27 -11.70
N LYS A 81 -2.01 15.54 -11.09
CA LYS A 81 -1.50 16.91 -10.96
C LYS A 81 -1.08 17.49 -12.30
N MET A 82 -0.39 16.72 -13.15
CA MET A 82 0.03 17.16 -14.49
C MET A 82 -1.17 17.54 -15.37
N LEU A 83 -2.23 16.71 -15.35
CA LEU A 83 -3.47 17.01 -16.08
C LEU A 83 -4.15 18.28 -15.58
N LYS A 84 -4.19 18.51 -14.25
CA LYS A 84 -4.70 19.76 -13.67
C LYS A 84 -3.87 20.98 -14.08
N LEU A 85 -2.59 20.79 -14.35
CA LEU A 85 -1.69 21.82 -14.87
C LEU A 85 -1.75 21.97 -16.40
N HIS A 86 -2.68 21.26 -17.07
CA HIS A 86 -2.90 21.32 -18.52
C HIS A 86 -1.68 20.91 -19.35
N ILE A 87 -0.81 20.07 -18.79
CA ILE A 87 0.27 19.41 -19.53
C ILE A 87 -0.36 18.43 -20.53
N SER A 88 0.19 18.33 -21.74
CA SER A 88 -0.40 17.51 -22.79
C SER A 88 -0.42 16.02 -22.40
N GLU A 89 -1.41 15.28 -22.88
CA GLU A 89 -1.51 13.84 -22.60
C GLU A 89 -0.30 13.05 -23.11
N VAL A 90 0.34 13.52 -24.18
CA VAL A 90 1.55 12.92 -24.74
C VAL A 90 2.72 13.05 -23.75
N GLU A 91 2.95 14.25 -23.21
CA GLU A 91 4.00 14.48 -22.21
C GLU A 91 3.71 13.73 -20.90
N VAL A 92 2.45 13.70 -20.48
CA VAL A 92 2.02 12.91 -19.32
C VAL A 92 2.28 11.42 -19.53
N SER A 93 1.94 10.87 -20.71
CA SER A 93 2.18 9.47 -21.03
C SER A 93 3.67 9.16 -21.02
N LEU A 94 4.49 10.01 -21.64
CA LEU A 94 5.96 9.87 -21.66
C LEU A 94 6.55 9.85 -20.25
N ALA A 95 6.12 10.75 -19.36
CA ALA A 95 6.59 10.81 -17.98
C ALA A 95 6.12 9.61 -17.12
N MET A 96 4.99 9.00 -17.47
CA MET A 96 4.39 7.88 -16.72
C MET A 96 4.80 6.50 -17.23
N ARG A 97 5.62 6.41 -18.29
CA ARG A 97 6.21 5.15 -18.77
C ARG A 97 7.10 4.49 -17.72
#